data_AF-A0A534MTB1-F1
#
_entry.id   AF-A0A534MTB1-F1
#
_cell.length_a   1.000
_cell.length_b   1.000
_cell.length_c   1.000
_cell.angle_alpha   90.00
_cell.angle_beta   90.00
_cell.angle_gamma   90.00
#
_symmetry.space_group_name_H-M   'P 1'
#
loop_
_entity.id
_entity.type
_entity.pdbx_description
1 polymer ?
#
loop_
_entity_poly.entity_id
_entity_poly.type
_entity_poly.pdbx_seq_one_letter_code
_entity_poly.pdbx_strand_id
1 'polypeptide(L)'
;MYINLSDAPVGWPLSRISTHINPNAIRPPQGEWMAATAPRGMKIGAVSLWLLLLLSEKPMYGYEVIRELEKRFSGYWKPKTGTIYPAFEKLEEGGLVTSRIEFRDEGIDRKHYALTEKGRTELSQSMGHWTKMMEVLESYREVHESIFRYKDRLSRDELSKSLVALGAGVGRRSVDLSKVLPGQRKLLVQPTEPVTFKLLYAKEEDELEIHMELKWTPSPRARRPPKRSSRPKRSKRFG
;
A
#
# COMPACT_ATOMS: atom_id res chain seq x y z
N MET A 1 -15.59 15.06 9.91
CA MET A 1 -16.42 14.60 11.03
C MET A 1 -15.68 13.44 11.68
N TYR A 2 -15.07 13.70 12.84
CA TYR A 2 -14.24 12.72 13.55
C TYR A 2 -15.13 11.69 14.24
N ILE A 3 -14.75 10.41 14.18
CA ILE A 3 -15.30 9.39 15.06
C ILE A 3 -14.13 8.76 15.80
N ASN A 4 -14.27 8.76 17.13
CA ASN A 4 -13.35 8.21 18.09
C ASN A 4 -13.37 6.67 18.04
N LEU A 5 -12.23 6.03 17.78
CA LEU A 5 -12.11 4.57 17.63
C LEU A 5 -11.99 3.80 18.96
N SER A 6 -11.97 4.50 20.11
CA SER A 6 -11.88 3.85 21.43
C SER A 6 -13.23 3.47 22.05
N ASP A 7 -14.34 3.99 21.53
CA ASP A 7 -15.70 3.72 22.04
C ASP A 7 -16.53 2.81 21.09
N ALA A 8 -15.89 2.21 20.08
CA ALA A 8 -16.56 1.30 19.16
C ALA A 8 -16.73 -0.09 19.82
N PRO A 9 -17.96 -0.55 20.11
CA PRO A 9 -18.16 -1.89 20.62
C PRO A 9 -17.68 -2.93 19.60
N VAL A 10 -17.08 -4.01 20.09
CA VAL A 10 -16.70 -5.17 19.28
C VAL A 10 -17.95 -5.68 18.56
N GLY A 11 -18.08 -5.39 17.25
CA GLY A 11 -19.21 -5.82 16.44
C GLY A 11 -19.84 -4.80 15.48
N TRP A 12 -19.16 -3.73 15.04
CA TRP A 12 -19.75 -2.85 14.02
C TRP A 12 -19.74 -3.51 12.62
N PRO A 13 -20.84 -3.46 11.84
CA PRO A 13 -20.93 -4.15 10.56
C PRO A 13 -20.27 -3.30 9.47
N LEU A 14 -19.28 -3.91 8.79
CA LEU A 14 -18.53 -3.37 7.65
C LEU A 14 -19.39 -3.03 6.41
N SER A 15 -20.72 -3.16 6.49
CA SER A 15 -21.64 -3.08 5.35
C SER A 15 -22.05 -1.65 4.95
N ARG A 16 -21.48 -0.60 5.55
CA ARG A 16 -21.78 0.80 5.18
C ARG A 16 -20.58 1.67 4.79
N ILE A 17 -19.40 1.08 4.57
CA ILE A 17 -18.28 1.82 3.97
C ILE A 17 -18.45 1.76 2.45
N SER A 18 -18.66 2.93 1.84
CA SER A 18 -18.67 3.07 0.38
C SER A 18 -17.29 2.68 -0.18
N THR A 19 -17.24 1.64 -1.01
CA THR A 19 -16.02 1.08 -1.63
C THR A 19 -15.73 1.65 -3.02
N HIS A 20 -16.17 2.89 -3.30
CA HIS A 20 -15.75 3.59 -4.52
C HIS A 20 -14.41 4.29 -4.29
N ILE A 21 -13.30 3.58 -4.53
CA ILE A 21 -12.00 4.21 -4.71
C ILE A 21 -11.93 4.70 -6.16
N ASN A 22 -12.00 6.02 -6.34
CA ASN A 22 -11.72 6.65 -7.63
C ASN A 22 -10.20 6.61 -7.89
N PRO A 23 -9.70 5.90 -8.91
CA PRO A 23 -8.27 5.80 -9.21
C PRO A 23 -7.61 7.13 -9.58
N ASN A 24 -8.40 8.17 -9.94
CA ASN A 24 -7.93 9.53 -10.21
C ASN A 24 -8.08 10.48 -9.01
N ALA A 25 -8.58 10.03 -7.85
CA ALA A 25 -8.71 10.87 -6.66
C ALA A 25 -7.39 11.04 -5.88
N ILE A 26 -6.38 10.23 -6.17
CA ILE A 26 -5.05 10.32 -5.55
C ILE A 26 -4.11 11.10 -6.47
N ARG A 27 -4.44 12.36 -6.72
CA ARG A 27 -3.41 13.38 -6.97
C ARG A 27 -3.28 14.15 -5.66
N PRO A 28 -2.38 13.77 -4.74
CA PRO A 28 -2.34 14.40 -3.45
C PRO A 28 -1.90 15.87 -3.62
N PRO A 29 -2.55 16.83 -2.93
CA PRO A 29 -2.05 18.19 -2.83
C PRO A 29 -0.66 18.16 -2.17
N GLN A 30 0.26 18.99 -2.67
CA GLN A 30 1.68 18.97 -2.29
C GLN A 30 1.87 19.12 -0.76
N GLY A 31 2.35 18.06 -0.10
CA GLY A 31 3.13 18.16 1.15
C GLY A 31 2.44 17.99 2.51
N GLU A 32 1.11 17.88 2.60
CA GLU A 32 0.41 17.96 3.90
C GLU A 32 0.21 16.61 4.64
N TRP A 33 0.21 15.47 3.94
CA TRP A 33 -0.14 14.17 4.53
C TRP A 33 0.91 13.61 5.51
N MET A 34 2.16 14.05 5.40
CA MET A 34 3.27 13.62 6.26
C MET A 34 3.16 14.15 7.71
N ALA A 35 2.38 15.21 7.93
CA ALA A 35 2.20 15.82 9.25
C ALA A 35 1.08 15.16 10.07
N ALA A 36 0.10 14.50 9.42
CA ALA A 36 -1.16 14.10 10.05
C ALA A 36 -1.27 12.61 10.45
N THR A 37 -0.26 11.79 10.18
CA THR A 37 -0.30 10.32 10.37
C THR A 37 0.71 9.79 11.38
N ALA A 38 1.33 10.65 12.19
CA ALA A 38 2.32 10.21 13.17
C ALA A 38 1.69 9.28 14.24
N PRO A 39 2.25 8.08 14.48
CA PRO A 39 1.78 7.17 15.54
C PRO A 39 1.72 7.87 16.91
N ARG A 40 0.76 7.48 17.75
CA ARG A 40 0.74 7.92 19.15
C ARG A 40 2.07 7.57 19.83
N GLY A 41 2.75 8.58 20.39
CA GLY A 41 4.08 8.45 21.00
C GLY A 41 5.24 8.87 20.10
N MET A 42 5.02 9.15 18.82
CA MET A 42 6.03 9.73 17.93
C MET A 42 6.14 11.23 18.20
N LYS A 43 7.28 11.68 18.74
CA LYS A 43 7.52 13.08 19.11
C LYS A 43 8.01 13.93 17.94
N ILE A 44 8.47 13.29 16.87
CA ILE A 44 9.00 13.95 15.67
C ILE A 44 8.11 13.64 14.47
N GLY A 45 7.87 14.66 13.64
CA GLY A 45 7.10 14.49 12.39
C GLY A 45 7.88 13.70 11.34
N ALA A 46 7.19 13.21 10.31
CA ALA A 46 7.81 12.36 9.29
C ALA A 46 8.95 13.06 8.53
N VAL A 47 8.82 14.36 8.22
CA VAL A 47 9.91 15.14 7.61
C VAL A 47 11.13 15.16 8.53
N SER A 48 10.95 15.46 9.81
CA SER A 48 12.03 15.48 10.80
C SER A 48 12.70 14.11 10.96
N LEU A 49 11.94 13.00 10.89
CA LEU A 49 12.51 11.66 10.87
C LEU A 49 13.46 11.46 9.68
N TRP A 50 13.04 11.88 8.47
CA TRP A 50 13.90 11.80 7.28
C TRP A 50 15.17 12.65 7.41
N LEU A 51 15.08 13.83 8.01
CA LEU A 51 16.24 14.67 8.29
C LEU A 51 17.23 13.97 9.24
N LEU A 52 16.73 13.39 10.34
CA LEU A 52 17.57 12.66 11.28
C LEU A 52 18.20 11.42 10.63
N LEU A 53 17.46 10.69 9.78
CA LEU A 53 17.99 9.54 9.03
C LEU A 53 19.16 9.95 8.13
N LEU A 54 19.02 11.02 7.34
CA LEU A 54 20.12 11.49 6.48
C LEU A 54 21.34 11.94 7.30
N LEU A 55 21.09 12.71 8.36
CA LEU A 55 22.17 13.20 9.24
C LEU A 55 22.83 12.10 10.07
N SER A 56 22.20 10.93 10.21
CA SER A 56 22.81 9.77 10.86
C SER A 56 23.94 9.14 10.03
N GLU A 57 23.90 9.30 8.71
CA GLU A 57 24.93 8.81 7.79
C GLU A 57 26.14 9.73 7.76
N LYS A 58 25.90 11.04 7.64
CA LYS A 58 26.94 12.07 7.70
C LYS A 58 26.34 13.47 7.98
N PRO A 59 27.12 14.41 8.52
CA PRO A 59 26.75 15.82 8.52
C PRO A 59 26.51 16.32 7.09
N MET A 60 25.48 17.14 6.89
CA MET A 60 25.10 17.68 5.58
C MET A 60 24.68 19.13 5.69
N TYR A 61 24.89 19.91 4.63
CA TYR A 61 24.34 21.27 4.55
C TYR A 61 22.91 21.25 4.01
N GLY A 62 22.10 22.25 4.38
CA GLY A 62 20.64 22.22 4.16
C GLY A 62 20.20 21.93 2.71
N TYR A 63 20.92 22.43 1.71
CA TYR A 63 20.61 22.15 0.31
C TYR A 63 21.01 20.74 -0.15
N GLU A 64 22.09 20.17 0.40
CA GLU A 64 22.48 18.78 0.14
C GLU A 64 21.37 17.81 0.54
N VAL A 65 20.78 18.05 1.71
CA VAL A 65 19.66 17.28 2.26
C VAL A 65 18.46 17.29 1.32
N ILE A 66 18.09 18.45 0.76
CA ILE A 66 16.97 18.56 -0.18
C ILE A 66 17.21 17.66 -1.41
N ARG A 67 18.42 17.70 -1.98
CA ARG A 67 18.75 16.88 -3.16
C ARG A 67 18.77 15.39 -2.83
N GLU A 68 19.30 15.03 -1.66
CA GLU A 68 19.39 13.64 -1.24
C GLU A 68 18.00 13.05 -0.99
N LEU A 69 17.08 13.83 -0.39
CA LEU A 69 15.67 13.43 -0.28
C LEU A 69 15.03 13.28 -1.66
N GLU A 70 15.15 14.25 -2.56
CA GLU A 70 14.59 14.14 -3.91
C GLU A 70 15.05 12.86 -4.64
N LYS A 71 16.35 12.53 -4.51
CA LYS A 71 16.95 11.31 -5.06
C LYS A 71 16.37 10.04 -4.44
N ARG A 72 16.31 9.94 -3.10
CA ARG A 72 15.82 8.74 -2.40
C ARG A 72 14.36 8.48 -2.63
N PHE A 73 13.58 9.54 -2.77
CA PHE A 73 12.17 9.45 -3.14
C PHE A 73 11.96 9.24 -4.64
N SER A 74 13.02 9.07 -5.45
CA SER A 74 12.91 8.87 -6.90
C SER A 74 12.03 9.93 -7.58
N GLY A 75 12.10 11.18 -7.11
CA GLY A 75 11.27 12.28 -7.59
C GLY A 75 9.80 12.26 -7.14
N TYR A 76 9.33 11.22 -6.44
CA TYR A 76 7.97 11.15 -5.89
C TYR A 76 7.69 12.31 -4.92
N TRP A 77 8.70 12.72 -4.17
CA TRP A 77 8.64 13.87 -3.30
C TRP A 77 9.89 14.74 -3.47
N LYS A 78 9.66 16.02 -3.75
CA LYS A 78 10.69 17.06 -3.80
C LYS A 78 10.41 18.07 -2.69
N PRO A 79 11.12 17.99 -1.55
CA PRO A 79 10.93 18.94 -0.47
C PRO A 79 11.29 20.36 -0.91
N LYS A 80 10.49 21.34 -0.52
CA LYS A 80 10.82 22.76 -0.69
C LYS A 80 11.63 23.26 0.51
N THR A 81 12.38 24.34 0.32
CA THR A 81 13.12 25.01 1.39
C THR A 81 12.22 25.35 2.59
N GLY A 82 11.00 25.86 2.33
CA GLY A 82 9.99 26.15 3.36
C GLY A 82 9.43 24.94 4.11
N THR A 83 9.81 23.71 3.74
CA THR A 83 9.49 22.48 4.50
C THR A 83 10.69 22.03 5.34
N ILE A 84 11.90 22.16 4.79
CA ILE A 84 13.12 21.60 5.37
C ILE A 84 13.72 22.51 6.44
N TYR A 85 13.85 23.81 6.18
CA TYR A 85 14.47 24.72 7.14
C TYR A 85 13.66 24.89 8.43
N PRO A 86 12.32 25.03 8.39
CA PRO A 86 11.52 25.03 9.63
C PRO A 86 11.58 23.70 10.38
N ALA A 87 11.79 22.57 9.69
CA ALA A 87 11.98 21.29 10.34
C ALA A 87 13.36 21.20 11.01
N PHE A 88 14.41 21.78 10.42
CA PHE A 88 15.71 21.92 11.08
C PHE A 88 15.65 22.82 12.30
N GLU A 89 14.97 23.96 12.23
CA GLU A 89 14.78 24.86 13.38
C GLU A 89 14.17 24.12 14.57
N LYS A 90 13.09 23.37 14.35
CA LYS A 90 12.46 22.54 15.39
C LYS A 90 13.40 21.46 15.95
N LEU A 91 14.23 20.85 15.11
CA LEU A 91 15.20 19.84 15.55
C LEU A 91 16.35 20.48 16.36
N GLU A 92 16.77 21.69 16.03
CA GLU A 92 17.75 22.48 16.77
C GLU A 92 17.19 22.92 18.13
N GLU A 93 15.98 23.48 18.16
CA GLU A 93 15.25 23.84 19.40
C GLU A 93 15.07 22.63 20.33
N GLY A 94 14.79 21.45 19.75
CA GLY A 94 14.71 20.19 20.46
C GLY A 94 16.07 19.62 20.92
N GLY A 95 17.19 20.21 20.51
CA GLY A 95 18.55 19.73 20.78
C GLY A 95 18.90 18.39 20.10
N LEU A 96 18.15 18.01 19.07
CA LEU A 96 18.35 16.75 18.31
C LEU A 96 19.39 16.91 17.19
N VAL A 97 19.58 18.14 16.73
CA VAL A 97 20.54 18.52 15.70
C VAL A 97 21.33 19.74 16.19
N THR A 98 22.60 19.79 15.84
CA THR A 98 23.44 20.98 15.97
C THR A 98 23.77 21.52 14.58
N SER A 99 24.13 22.80 14.49
CA SER A 99 24.58 23.40 13.26
C SER A 99 25.88 24.19 13.42
N ARG A 100 26.62 24.27 12.31
CA ARG A 100 27.82 25.08 12.17
C ARG A 100 27.77 25.80 10.84
N ILE A 101 28.08 27.09 10.86
CA ILE A 101 28.28 27.86 9.62
C ILE A 101 29.70 27.59 9.14
N GLU A 102 29.80 27.09 7.91
CA GLU A 102 31.03 27.08 7.13
C GLU A 102 31.08 28.39 6.35
N PHE A 103 31.95 29.29 6.80
CA PHE A 103 32.27 30.53 6.10
C PHE A 103 33.17 30.21 4.92
N ARG A 104 32.86 30.78 3.75
CA ARG A 104 33.61 30.54 2.52
C ARG A 104 34.18 31.85 2.00
N ASP A 105 35.43 31.82 1.55
CA ASP A 105 36.11 32.99 1.00
C ASP A 105 35.39 33.53 -0.26
N GLU A 106 34.76 32.63 -1.02
CA GLU A 106 33.92 32.97 -2.17
C GLU A 106 32.61 32.14 -2.19
N GLY A 107 31.49 32.83 -2.40
CA GLY A 107 30.15 32.24 -2.51
C GLY A 107 29.30 32.36 -1.24
N ILE A 108 28.15 31.68 -1.23
CA ILE A 108 27.19 31.72 -0.10
C ILE A 108 27.68 30.79 1.02
N ASP A 109 27.68 31.30 2.25
CA ASP A 109 27.93 30.54 3.47
C ASP A 109 27.01 29.33 3.60
N ARG A 110 27.54 28.24 4.16
CA ARG A 110 26.79 26.98 4.28
C ARG A 110 26.54 26.66 5.74
N LYS A 111 25.26 26.54 6.09
CA LYS A 111 24.86 25.98 7.39
C LYS A 111 24.86 24.45 7.29
N HIS A 112 25.85 23.83 7.92
CA HIS A 112 25.96 22.38 8.10
C HIS A 112 25.20 21.95 9.34
N TYR A 113 24.49 20.83 9.23
CA TYR A 113 23.76 20.21 10.32
C TYR A 113 24.40 18.87 10.66
N ALA A 114 24.42 18.53 11.95
CA ALA A 114 24.92 17.25 12.44
C ALA A 114 24.01 16.71 13.54
N LEU A 115 23.87 15.38 13.59
CA LEU A 115 23.11 14.72 14.64
C LEU A 115 23.82 14.87 16.00
N THR A 116 23.06 15.19 17.05
CA THR A 116 23.56 15.11 18.43
C THR A 116 23.36 13.70 18.99
N GLU A 117 23.96 13.39 20.14
CA GLU A 117 23.73 12.12 20.83
C GLU A 117 22.24 11.94 21.22
N LYS A 118 21.60 13.04 21.65
CA LYS A 118 20.16 13.08 21.90
C LYS A 118 19.38 12.77 20.62
N GLY A 119 19.80 13.33 19.48
CA GLY A 119 19.24 13.04 18.16
C GLY A 119 19.37 11.58 17.75
N ARG A 120 20.53 10.94 18.01
CA ARG A 120 20.75 9.50 17.76
C ARG A 120 19.78 8.64 18.57
N THR A 121 19.63 8.97 19.85
CA THR A 121 18.71 8.26 20.75
C THR A 121 17.25 8.40 20.30
N GLU A 122 16.81 9.63 19.99
CA GLU A 122 15.44 9.89 19.52
C GLU A 122 15.15 9.24 18.16
N LEU A 123 16.12 9.22 17.24
CA LEU A 123 16.02 8.52 15.96
C LEU A 123 15.81 7.02 16.18
N SER A 124 16.62 6.38 17.04
CA SER A 124 16.47 4.95 17.34
C SER A 124 15.10 4.62 17.92
N GLN A 125 14.59 5.45 18.84
CA GLN A 125 13.25 5.26 19.42
C GLN A 125 12.15 5.45 18.37
N SER A 126 12.28 6.47 17.53
CA SER A 126 11.32 6.77 16.46
C SER A 126 11.29 5.69 15.38
N MET A 127 12.43 5.08 15.05
CA MET A 127 12.50 3.96 14.11
C MET A 127 11.75 2.72 14.61
N GLY A 128 11.77 2.45 15.92
CA GLY A 128 10.96 1.39 16.52
C GLY A 128 9.46 1.62 16.35
N HIS A 129 8.98 2.86 16.53
CA HIS A 129 7.59 3.21 16.29
C HIS A 129 7.21 3.18 14.80
N TRP A 130 8.11 3.64 13.93
CA TRP A 130 7.90 3.63 12.48
C TRP A 130 7.81 2.20 11.92
N THR A 131 8.65 1.29 12.43
CA THR A 131 8.61 -0.14 12.05
C THR A 131 7.25 -0.75 12.37
N LYS A 132 6.72 -0.52 13.58
CA LYS A 132 5.38 -0.99 13.97
C LYS A 132 4.27 -0.39 13.10
N MET A 133 4.39 0.88 12.69
CA MET A 133 3.42 1.50 11.78
C MET A 133 3.47 0.85 10.39
N MET A 134 4.66 0.57 9.87
CA MET A 134 4.83 -0.14 8.60
C MET A 134 4.27 -1.56 8.66
N GLU A 135 4.43 -2.27 9.78
CA GLU A 135 3.79 -3.58 10.00
C GLU A 135 2.26 -3.48 9.94
N VAL A 136 1.67 -2.45 10.56
CA VAL A 136 0.21 -2.23 10.52
C VAL A 136 -0.25 -1.85 9.10
N LEU A 137 0.49 -1.01 8.39
CA LEU A 137 0.18 -0.62 7.01
C LEU A 137 0.29 -1.81 6.06
N GLU A 138 1.31 -2.65 6.22
CA GLU A 138 1.48 -3.87 5.45
C GLU A 138 0.37 -4.87 5.78
N SER A 139 0.04 -5.07 7.05
CA SER A 139 -1.10 -5.89 7.47
C SER A 139 -2.42 -5.37 6.89
N TYR A 140 -2.63 -4.06 6.88
CA TYR A 140 -3.82 -3.46 6.27
C TYR A 140 -3.85 -3.69 4.75
N ARG A 141 -2.70 -3.53 4.07
CA ARG A 141 -2.53 -3.83 2.64
C ARG A 141 -2.84 -5.31 2.36
N GLU A 142 -2.30 -6.22 3.16
CA GLU A 142 -2.55 -7.67 3.09
C GLU A 142 -4.04 -8.01 3.29
N VAL A 143 -4.70 -7.37 4.25
CA VAL A 143 -6.14 -7.59 4.53
C VAL A 143 -7.02 -7.05 3.40
N HIS A 144 -6.62 -5.98 2.71
CA HIS A 144 -7.38 -5.39 1.60
C HIS A 144 -7.01 -5.99 0.22
N GLU A 145 -5.86 -6.66 0.11
CA GLU A 145 -5.39 -7.31 -1.13
C GLU A 145 -5.35 -8.85 -1.07
N SER A 146 -5.92 -9.49 -0.06
CA SER A 146 -5.80 -10.95 0.09
C SER A 146 -6.73 -11.75 -0.83
N ILE A 147 -6.17 -12.32 -1.88
CA ILE A 147 -6.46 -13.70 -2.29
C ILE A 147 -5.12 -14.43 -2.50
N PHE A 148 -4.66 -15.12 -1.45
CA PHE A 148 -3.65 -16.20 -1.41
C PHE A 148 -2.31 -16.02 -2.17
N ARG A 149 -1.22 -15.67 -1.46
CA ARG A 149 0.14 -15.96 -1.93
C ARG A 149 0.68 -17.22 -1.24
N TYR A 150 0.61 -18.37 -1.93
CA TYR A 150 1.38 -19.57 -1.57
C TYR A 150 2.80 -19.40 -2.15
N LYS A 151 3.81 -19.28 -1.30
CA LYS A 151 5.22 -19.19 -1.70
C LYS A 151 5.99 -20.32 -1.04
N ASP A 152 6.15 -21.40 -1.79
CA ASP A 152 6.92 -22.57 -1.37
C ASP A 152 7.84 -23.02 -2.51
N ARG A 153 8.92 -23.73 -2.17
CA ARG A 153 9.83 -24.26 -3.20
C ARG A 153 9.28 -25.58 -3.70
N LEU A 154 8.72 -25.59 -4.90
CA LEU A 154 8.27 -26.80 -5.57
C LEU A 154 9.37 -27.38 -6.46
N SER A 155 9.56 -28.69 -6.41
CA SER A 155 10.35 -29.40 -7.42
C SER A 155 9.67 -29.34 -8.79
N ARG A 156 10.42 -29.63 -9.86
CA ARG A 156 9.89 -29.68 -11.23
C ARG A 156 8.73 -30.66 -11.37
N ASP A 157 8.80 -31.80 -10.66
CA ASP A 157 7.76 -32.84 -10.69
C ASP A 157 6.49 -32.39 -9.96
N GLU A 158 6.63 -31.74 -8.79
CA GLU A 158 5.50 -31.20 -8.03
C GLU A 158 4.78 -30.09 -8.81
N LEU A 159 5.53 -29.16 -9.39
CA LEU A 159 4.98 -28.10 -10.24
C LEU A 159 4.22 -28.69 -11.44
N SER A 160 4.80 -29.70 -12.10
CA SER A 160 4.16 -30.39 -13.23
C SER A 160 2.83 -31.03 -12.82
N LYS A 161 2.82 -31.78 -11.71
CA LYS A 161 1.62 -32.43 -11.17
C LYS A 161 0.53 -31.41 -10.84
N SER A 162 0.89 -30.29 -10.21
CA SER A 162 -0.03 -29.20 -9.89
C SER A 162 -0.69 -28.59 -11.14
N LEU A 163 0.08 -28.32 -12.19
CA LEU A 163 -0.44 -27.75 -13.44
C LEU A 163 -1.36 -28.74 -14.17
N VAL A 164 -1.00 -30.02 -14.22
CA VAL A 164 -1.86 -31.07 -14.82
C VAL A 164 -3.16 -31.22 -14.04
N ALA A 165 -3.11 -31.26 -12.71
CA ALA A 165 -4.29 -31.34 -11.87
C ALA A 165 -5.22 -30.13 -12.04
N LEU A 166 -4.64 -28.94 -12.15
CA LEU A 166 -5.39 -27.70 -12.40
C LEU A 166 -6.08 -27.75 -13.77
N GLY A 167 -5.34 -28.08 -14.84
CA GLY A 167 -5.90 -28.17 -16.19
C GLY A 167 -7.02 -29.20 -16.32
N ALA A 168 -6.83 -30.39 -15.75
CA ALA A 168 -7.85 -31.43 -15.72
C ALA A 168 -9.09 -31.06 -14.88
N GLY A 169 -8.91 -30.22 -13.86
CA GLY A 169 -10.01 -29.71 -13.04
C GLY A 169 -10.83 -28.63 -13.76
N VAL A 170 -10.14 -27.69 -14.41
CA VAL A 170 -10.80 -26.62 -15.18
C VAL A 170 -11.64 -27.22 -16.32
N GLY A 171 -11.10 -28.20 -17.07
CA GLY A 171 -11.84 -28.88 -18.14
C GLY A 171 -13.09 -29.64 -17.67
N ARG A 172 -13.09 -30.13 -16.43
CA ARG A 172 -14.25 -30.81 -15.80
C ARG A 172 -15.17 -29.86 -15.02
N ARG A 173 -14.94 -28.54 -15.10
CA ARG A 173 -15.64 -27.49 -14.33
C ARG A 173 -15.58 -27.69 -12.81
N SER A 174 -14.57 -28.40 -12.33
CA SER A 174 -14.38 -28.68 -10.90
C SER A 174 -12.91 -28.94 -10.59
N VAL A 175 -12.31 -28.07 -9.76
CA VAL A 175 -10.91 -28.08 -9.36
C VAL A 175 -10.81 -28.40 -7.87
N ASP A 176 -10.03 -29.41 -7.51
CA ASP A 176 -9.67 -29.70 -6.12
C ASP A 176 -8.33 -29.04 -5.79
N LEU A 177 -8.36 -27.97 -5.00
CA LEU A 177 -7.18 -27.15 -4.70
C LEU A 177 -6.11 -27.90 -3.90
N SER A 178 -6.45 -28.97 -3.18
CA SER A 178 -5.45 -29.82 -2.52
C SER A 178 -4.55 -30.59 -3.49
N LYS A 179 -5.00 -30.76 -4.74
CA LYS A 179 -4.23 -31.40 -5.82
C LYS A 179 -3.44 -30.40 -6.66
N VAL A 180 -3.75 -29.11 -6.52
CA VAL A 180 -3.11 -28.01 -7.26
C VAL A 180 -2.05 -27.32 -6.39
N LEU A 181 -2.33 -27.19 -5.09
CA LEU A 181 -1.45 -26.53 -4.13
C LEU A 181 -1.06 -27.55 -3.05
N PRO A 182 0.21 -28.01 -3.02
CA PRO A 182 0.68 -28.95 -2.00
C PRO A 182 0.42 -28.42 -0.59
N GLY A 183 -0.01 -29.29 0.32
CA GLY A 183 -0.30 -28.93 1.71
C GLY A 183 -1.63 -28.20 1.97
N GLN A 184 -2.42 -27.88 0.93
CA GLN A 184 -3.75 -27.30 1.12
C GLN A 184 -4.79 -28.35 1.51
N ARG A 185 -5.79 -27.93 2.30
CA ARG A 185 -6.95 -28.78 2.60
C ARG A 185 -7.76 -29.02 1.34
N LYS A 186 -8.41 -30.19 1.27
CA LYS A 186 -9.29 -30.56 0.16
C LYS A 186 -10.42 -29.53 0.03
N LEU A 187 -10.33 -28.70 -1.00
CA LEU A 187 -11.30 -27.65 -1.31
C LEU A 187 -11.66 -27.76 -2.79
N LEU A 188 -12.91 -28.11 -3.04
CA LEU A 188 -13.44 -28.24 -4.40
C LEU A 188 -14.05 -26.92 -4.84
N VAL A 189 -13.52 -26.34 -5.92
CA VAL A 189 -14.02 -25.10 -6.51
C VAL A 189 -14.59 -25.41 -7.90
N GLN A 190 -15.68 -24.75 -8.26
CA GLN A 190 -16.28 -24.86 -9.59
C GLN A 190 -16.04 -23.55 -10.35
N PRO A 191 -15.11 -23.53 -11.32
CA PRO A 191 -14.90 -22.37 -12.17
C PRO A 191 -16.19 -22.00 -12.91
N THR A 192 -16.50 -20.70 -12.95
CA THR A 192 -17.67 -20.16 -13.64
C THR A 192 -17.24 -19.49 -14.94
N GLU A 193 -18.12 -19.46 -15.94
CA GLU A 193 -17.89 -18.70 -17.17
C GLU A 193 -18.42 -17.25 -17.04
N PRO A 194 -17.68 -16.22 -17.51
CA PRO A 194 -16.36 -16.29 -18.15
C PRO A 194 -15.20 -16.36 -17.15
N VAL A 195 -14.07 -16.95 -17.58
CA VAL A 195 -12.82 -17.00 -16.82
C VAL A 195 -11.82 -16.01 -17.44
N THR A 196 -11.24 -15.15 -16.61
CA THR A 196 -10.13 -14.27 -16.97
C THR A 196 -8.81 -14.96 -16.68
N PHE A 197 -7.91 -14.98 -17.67
CA PHE A 197 -6.54 -15.46 -17.52
C PHE A 197 -5.55 -14.33 -17.77
N LYS A 198 -4.55 -14.17 -16.91
CA LYS A 198 -3.41 -13.28 -17.12
C LYS A 198 -2.12 -14.06 -16.96
N LEU A 199 -1.17 -13.78 -17.85
CA LEU A 199 0.18 -14.33 -17.83
C LEU A 199 1.16 -13.15 -17.95
N LEU A 200 2.04 -13.02 -16.98
CA LEU A 200 3.13 -12.05 -16.98
C LEU A 200 4.44 -12.82 -16.79
N TYR A 201 5.52 -12.31 -17.36
CA TYR A 201 6.85 -12.85 -17.13
C TYR A 201 7.88 -11.73 -17.09
N ALA A 202 8.99 -11.99 -16.40
CA ALA A 202 10.17 -11.13 -16.37
C ALA A 202 11.41 -12.03 -16.48
N LYS A 203 12.43 -11.58 -17.21
CA LYS A 203 13.70 -12.29 -17.36
C LYS A 203 14.86 -11.36 -17.02
N GLU A 204 15.68 -11.72 -16.05
CA GLU A 204 16.90 -11.00 -15.67
C GLU A 204 18.08 -11.97 -15.66
N GLU A 205 19.11 -11.69 -16.47
CA GLU A 205 20.31 -12.52 -16.65
C GLU A 205 19.99 -14.01 -16.87
N ASP A 206 20.02 -14.83 -15.81
CA ASP A 206 19.78 -16.28 -15.81
C ASP A 206 18.42 -16.70 -15.20
N GLU A 207 17.63 -15.76 -14.69
CA GLU A 207 16.37 -16.03 -13.99
C GLU A 207 15.16 -15.64 -14.85
N LEU A 208 14.16 -16.52 -14.89
CA LEU A 208 12.88 -16.28 -15.57
C LEU A 208 11.75 -16.42 -14.53
N GLU A 209 11.14 -15.30 -14.16
CA GLU A 209 9.96 -15.27 -13.31
C GLU A 209 8.68 -15.26 -14.16
N ILE A 210 7.71 -16.10 -13.79
CA ILE A 210 6.41 -16.18 -14.46
C ILE A 210 5.30 -16.06 -13.41
N HIS A 211 4.38 -15.13 -13.64
CA HIS A 211 3.18 -14.93 -12.85
C HIS A 211 1.95 -15.31 -13.69
N MET A 212 1.17 -16.28 -13.19
CA MET A 212 -0.11 -16.68 -13.77
C MET A 212 -1.26 -16.33 -12.82
N GLU A 213 -2.27 -15.61 -13.32
CA GLU A 213 -3.50 -15.32 -12.59
C GLU A 213 -4.69 -15.93 -13.35
N LEU A 214 -5.50 -16.73 -12.66
CA LEU A 214 -6.78 -17.23 -13.17
C LEU A 214 -7.89 -16.72 -12.26
N LYS A 215 -8.85 -15.99 -12.82
CA LYS A 215 -9.95 -15.38 -12.07
C LYS A 215 -11.28 -15.70 -12.73
N TRP A 216 -12.24 -16.16 -11.95
CA TRP A 216 -13.62 -16.31 -12.38
C TRP A 216 -14.53 -15.68 -11.34
N THR A 217 -15.59 -15.03 -11.82
CA THR A 217 -16.63 -14.47 -10.97
C THR A 217 -17.94 -15.16 -11.33
N PRO A 218 -18.65 -15.78 -10.38
CA PRO A 218 -19.98 -16.31 -10.64
C PRO A 218 -20.87 -15.16 -11.13
N SER A 219 -21.40 -15.26 -12.34
CA SER A 219 -22.50 -14.38 -12.74
C SER A 219 -23.67 -14.62 -11.76
N PRO A 220 -24.28 -13.59 -11.17
CA PRO A 220 -25.47 -13.74 -10.34
C PRO A 220 -26.65 -14.17 -11.23
N ARG A 221 -26.76 -15.47 -11.55
CA ARG A 221 -27.76 -15.97 -12.51
C ARG A 221 -29.18 -15.87 -11.92
N ALA A 222 -30.18 -15.63 -12.78
CA ALA A 222 -31.63 -15.77 -12.51
C ALA A 222 -32.35 -14.68 -11.67
N ARG A 223 -32.73 -13.58 -12.32
CA ARG A 223 -34.04 -12.94 -12.07
C ARG A 223 -34.76 -12.76 -13.40
N ARG A 224 -35.73 -13.64 -13.70
CA ARG A 224 -36.71 -13.36 -14.77
C ARG A 224 -37.45 -12.06 -14.38
N PRO A 225 -37.56 -11.04 -15.24
CA PRO A 225 -38.38 -9.87 -14.95
C PRO A 225 -39.88 -10.21 -15.15
N PRO A 226 -40.81 -9.50 -14.48
CA PRO A 226 -42.24 -9.78 -14.61
C PRO A 226 -42.74 -9.42 -16.01
N LYS A 227 -43.63 -10.23 -16.60
CA LYS A 227 -44.34 -9.88 -17.84
C LYS A 227 -45.03 -8.53 -17.65
N ARG A 228 -44.68 -7.54 -18.49
CA ARG A 228 -45.49 -6.32 -18.67
C ARG A 228 -45.88 -6.13 -20.13
N SER A 229 -47.08 -5.56 -20.25
CA SER A 229 -47.84 -5.13 -21.43
C SER A 229 -48.72 -6.23 -22.03
N SER A 230 -49.99 -5.97 -22.35
CA SER A 230 -50.57 -4.72 -22.85
C SER A 230 -52.05 -4.56 -22.48
N ARG A 231 -52.41 -3.38 -21.98
CA ARG A 231 -53.77 -2.83 -22.20
C ARG A 231 -53.80 -2.21 -23.60
N PRO A 232 -54.89 -2.39 -24.35
CA PRO A 232 -55.38 -1.28 -25.15
C PRO A 232 -56.86 -0.96 -24.90
N LYS A 233 -57.08 0.34 -24.74
CA LYS A 233 -58.20 1.22 -25.14
C LYS A 233 -59.68 0.77 -24.97
N ARG A 234 -60.35 1.56 -24.10
CA ARG A 234 -61.77 1.99 -24.08
C ARG A 234 -62.56 1.92 -25.40
N SER A 235 -63.81 1.46 -25.28
CA SER A 235 -65.03 2.13 -25.79
C SER A 235 -66.21 1.79 -24.85
N LYS A 236 -66.63 2.70 -23.94
CA LYS A 236 -67.87 3.50 -24.01
C LYS A 236 -69.14 2.76 -24.49
N ARG A 237 -70.10 2.60 -23.53
CA ARG A 237 -71.57 2.84 -23.60
C ARG A 237 -72.37 1.98 -24.62
N PHE A 238 -73.58 1.48 -24.41
CA PHE A 238 -74.75 1.76 -23.56
C PHE A 238 -75.61 0.48 -23.53
N GLY A 239 -76.53 0.35 -22.55
CA GLY A 239 -77.62 -0.63 -22.55
C GLY A 239 -77.78 -1.30 -21.20
#